data_AF-A0A450SES4-F1
#
_entry.id   AF-A0A450SES4-F1
#
_cell.length_a   1.000
_cell.length_b   1.000
_cell.length_c   1.000
_cell.angle_alpha   90.00
_cell.angle_beta   90.00
_cell.angle_gamma   90.00
#
_symmetry.space_group_name_H-M   'P 1'
#
loop_
_entity.id
_entity.type
_entity.pdbx_description
1 polymer ?
#
loop_
_entity_poly.entity_id
_entity_poly.type
_entity_poly.pdbx_seq_one_letter_code
_entity_poly.pdbx_strand_id
1 'polypeptide(L)'
;MSGLIAGSQPVETISVVLDADNPDLQGKWDAIKGRLEKEGYTIPAVPNPAGTILRDKNKPGNKPTIGIWLMPDNDLSGMLEDFCGQLATPAAIEYAQDCVHRARENGFATFMDNHESKAVLHTFLAWQDKPGMPLGLAITARALNPNQPVAERFVSFLKSLFTHDLSHLQEN
;
A
#
# COMPACT_ATOMS: atom_id res chain seq x y z
N MET A 1 -35.30 33.22 -3.88
CA MET A 1 -34.25 32.73 -2.97
C MET A 1 -33.58 31.57 -3.68
N SER A 2 -32.52 31.85 -4.44
CA SER A 2 -31.83 30.85 -5.26
C SER A 2 -30.79 30.15 -4.39
N GLY A 3 -31.16 29.00 -3.82
CA GLY A 3 -30.21 28.11 -3.15
C GLY A 3 -29.47 27.31 -4.21
N LEU A 4 -28.19 27.59 -4.41
CA LEU A 4 -27.31 26.73 -5.21
C LEU A 4 -27.00 25.49 -4.36
N ILE A 5 -27.81 24.44 -4.49
CA ILE A 5 -27.40 23.12 -4.00
C ILE A 5 -26.45 22.58 -5.07
N ALA A 6 -25.16 22.87 -4.94
CA ALA A 6 -24.15 22.10 -5.64
C ALA A 6 -24.21 20.68 -5.05
N GLY A 7 -24.73 19.72 -5.83
CA GLY A 7 -24.62 18.31 -5.48
C GLY A 7 -23.14 17.95 -5.30
N SER A 8 -22.85 16.98 -4.42
CA SER A 8 -21.48 16.47 -4.29
C SER A 8 -21.01 15.95 -5.65
N GLN A 9 -19.81 16.32 -6.08
CA GLN A 9 -19.22 15.70 -7.27
C GLN A 9 -19.16 14.17 -7.04
N PRO A 10 -19.59 13.36 -8.02
CA PRO A 10 -19.48 11.91 -7.89
C PRO A 10 -18.01 11.52 -7.72
N VAL A 11 -17.73 10.58 -6.81
CA VAL A 11 -16.38 10.03 -6.68
C VAL A 11 -16.12 9.18 -7.92
N GLU A 12 -15.17 9.60 -8.75
CA GLU A 12 -14.85 8.92 -10.01
C GLU A 12 -13.90 7.74 -9.80
N THR A 13 -12.93 7.89 -8.89
CA THR A 13 -11.91 6.87 -8.62
C THR A 13 -11.59 6.78 -7.12
N ILE A 14 -11.46 5.55 -6.60
CA ILE A 14 -11.07 5.25 -5.22
C ILE A 14 -9.82 4.35 -5.24
N SER A 15 -8.78 4.74 -4.51
CA SER A 15 -7.61 3.90 -4.25
C SER A 15 -7.66 3.34 -2.83
N VAL A 16 -7.61 2.02 -2.71
CA VAL A 16 -7.58 1.27 -1.46
C VAL A 16 -6.18 0.68 -1.32
N VAL A 17 -5.43 1.13 -0.30
CA VAL A 17 -4.12 0.58 0.05
C VAL A 17 -4.21 0.03 1.46
N LEU A 18 -3.94 -1.25 1.65
CA LEU A 18 -4.15 -1.93 2.93
C LEU A 18 -2.96 -2.80 3.30
N ASP A 19 -2.57 -2.79 4.58
CA ASP A 19 -1.74 -3.84 5.15
C ASP A 19 -2.43 -5.20 4.97
N ALA A 20 -1.68 -6.28 4.79
CA ALA A 20 -2.13 -7.66 4.54
C ALA A 20 -1.67 -8.67 5.61
N ASP A 21 -1.29 -8.19 6.79
CA ASP A 21 -0.70 -8.94 7.91
C ASP A 21 -1.72 -9.58 8.87
N ASN A 22 -2.96 -9.10 8.90
CA ASN A 22 -4.01 -9.61 9.80
C ASN A 22 -5.42 -9.55 9.16
N PRO A 23 -6.04 -10.69 8.80
CA PRO A 23 -5.61 -12.08 9.09
C PRO A 23 -4.43 -12.57 8.24
N ASP A 24 -4.45 -12.31 6.94
CA ASP A 24 -3.42 -12.58 5.94
C ASP A 24 -3.89 -11.98 4.60
N LEU A 25 -3.06 -12.03 3.56
CA LEU A 25 -3.40 -11.50 2.24
C LEU A 25 -4.70 -12.11 1.68
N GLN A 26 -4.83 -13.43 1.76
CA GLN A 26 -6.00 -14.15 1.23
C GLN A 26 -7.28 -13.73 1.96
N GLY A 27 -7.27 -13.68 3.28
CA GLY A 27 -8.42 -13.27 4.08
C GLY A 27 -8.81 -11.82 3.85
N LYS A 28 -7.85 -10.90 3.65
CA LYS A 28 -8.17 -9.52 3.26
C LYS A 28 -8.74 -9.44 1.85
N TRP A 29 -8.19 -10.21 0.92
CA TRP A 29 -8.71 -10.28 -0.44
C TRP A 29 -10.15 -10.80 -0.46
N ASP A 30 -10.45 -11.86 0.31
CA ASP A 30 -11.80 -12.41 0.44
C ASP A 30 -12.78 -11.41 1.07
N ALA A 31 -12.34 -10.65 2.08
CA ALA A 31 -13.16 -9.60 2.68
C ALA A 31 -13.47 -8.45 1.70
N ILE A 32 -12.50 -8.05 0.87
CA ILE A 32 -12.69 -7.05 -0.19
C ILE A 32 -13.65 -7.59 -1.26
N LYS A 33 -13.43 -8.85 -1.70
CA LYS A 33 -14.31 -9.51 -2.68
C LYS A 33 -15.76 -9.50 -2.23
N GLY A 34 -16.03 -9.99 -1.02
CA GLY A 34 -17.39 -10.07 -0.50
C GLY A 34 -18.08 -8.72 -0.30
N ARG A 35 -17.33 -7.61 -0.20
CA ARG A 35 -17.91 -6.24 -0.15
C ARG A 35 -18.22 -5.73 -1.55
N LEU A 36 -17.27 -5.82 -2.47
CA LEU A 36 -17.39 -5.26 -3.81
C LEU A 36 -18.31 -6.09 -4.72
N GLU A 37 -18.45 -7.40 -4.49
CA GLU A 37 -19.43 -8.24 -5.18
C GLU A 37 -20.87 -7.82 -4.87
N LYS A 38 -21.16 -7.41 -3.63
CA LYS A 38 -22.47 -6.87 -3.22
C LYS A 38 -22.81 -5.57 -3.93
N GLU A 39 -21.78 -4.77 -4.21
CA GLU A 39 -21.87 -3.56 -5.02
C GLU A 39 -21.84 -3.87 -6.53
N GLY A 40 -21.82 -5.14 -6.94
CA GLY A 40 -21.92 -5.59 -8.33
C GLY A 40 -20.66 -5.36 -9.17
N TYR A 41 -19.47 -5.35 -8.56
CA TYR A 41 -18.20 -5.42 -9.29
C TYR A 41 -17.86 -6.86 -9.69
N THR A 42 -17.22 -7.03 -10.85
CA THR A 42 -16.57 -8.30 -11.22
C THR A 42 -15.13 -8.29 -10.73
N ILE A 43 -14.77 -9.25 -9.88
CA ILE A 43 -13.49 -9.26 -9.17
C ILE A 43 -12.72 -10.54 -9.53
N PRO A 44 -11.40 -10.47 -9.76
CA PRO A 44 -10.61 -11.67 -10.03
C PRO A 44 -10.52 -12.58 -8.80
N ALA A 45 -10.27 -13.87 -9.03
CA ALA A 45 -10.16 -14.87 -7.96
C ALA A 45 -9.03 -14.52 -6.96
N VAL A 46 -7.91 -14.02 -7.49
CA VAL A 46 -6.70 -13.58 -6.77
C VAL A 46 -6.38 -12.13 -7.16
N PRO A 47 -5.70 -11.35 -6.28
CA PRO A 47 -5.28 -10.00 -6.61
C PRO A 47 -4.27 -10.02 -7.77
N ASN A 48 -4.25 -8.95 -8.56
CA ASN A 48 -3.23 -8.75 -9.57
C ASN A 48 -1.90 -8.30 -8.91
N PRO A 49 -0.75 -8.96 -9.17
CA PRO A 49 0.56 -8.56 -8.65
C PRO A 49 0.97 -7.12 -8.99
N ALA A 50 0.45 -6.56 -10.09
CA ALA A 50 0.67 -5.17 -10.49
C ALA A 50 -0.35 -4.18 -9.87
N GLY A 51 -1.15 -4.62 -8.89
CA GLY A 51 -2.29 -3.89 -8.34
C GLY A 51 -3.57 -4.16 -9.12
N THR A 52 -4.69 -4.30 -8.40
CA THR A 52 -5.97 -4.64 -9.02
C THR A 52 -6.77 -3.38 -9.32
N ILE A 53 -7.20 -3.19 -10.57
CA ILE A 53 -8.08 -2.08 -10.96
C ILE A 53 -9.39 -2.64 -11.48
N LEU A 54 -10.49 -2.31 -10.79
CA LEU A 54 -11.85 -2.70 -11.12
C LEU A 54 -12.58 -1.50 -11.73
N ARG A 55 -13.14 -1.70 -12.92
CA ARG A 55 -13.94 -0.70 -13.65
C ARG A 55 -15.33 -1.25 -13.87
N ASP A 56 -16.35 -0.40 -13.85
CA ASP A 56 -17.71 -0.79 -14.24
C ASP A 56 -17.74 -1.00 -15.77
N LYS A 57 -17.50 -2.25 -16.19
CA LYS A 57 -17.53 -2.64 -17.61
C LYS A 57 -18.94 -2.62 -18.19
N ASN A 58 -19.96 -2.72 -17.34
CA ASN A 58 -21.35 -2.86 -17.79
C ASN A 58 -22.01 -1.49 -18.00
N LYS A 59 -21.62 -0.48 -17.19
CA LYS A 59 -22.08 0.91 -17.31
C LYS A 59 -20.97 1.89 -16.87
N PRO A 60 -20.05 2.28 -17.77
CA PRO A 60 -19.05 3.29 -17.48
C PRO A 60 -19.69 4.56 -16.89
N GLY A 61 -19.16 5.07 -15.77
CA GLY A 61 -19.65 6.28 -15.09
C GLY A 61 -20.75 6.07 -14.04
N ASN A 62 -21.28 4.86 -13.87
CA ASN A 62 -22.31 4.58 -12.85
C ASN A 62 -21.73 4.21 -11.48
N LYS A 63 -20.47 3.76 -11.44
CA LYS A 63 -19.75 3.39 -10.22
C LYS A 63 -18.30 3.89 -10.29
N PRO A 64 -17.66 4.19 -9.15
CA PRO A 64 -16.26 4.59 -9.12
C PRO A 64 -15.34 3.49 -9.68
N THR A 65 -14.25 3.87 -10.33
CA THR A 65 -13.12 2.97 -10.55
C THR A 65 -12.47 2.65 -9.20
N ILE A 66 -12.25 1.37 -8.90
CA ILE A 66 -11.64 0.93 -7.64
C ILE A 66 -10.25 0.36 -7.93
N GLY A 67 -9.21 1.01 -7.40
CA GLY A 67 -7.86 0.45 -7.34
C GLY A 67 -7.60 -0.17 -5.97
N ILE A 68 -7.01 -1.36 -5.94
CA ILE A 68 -6.66 -2.08 -4.71
C ILE A 68 -5.19 -2.45 -4.76
N TRP A 69 -4.46 -2.08 -3.70
CA TRP A 69 -3.11 -2.53 -3.40
C TRP A 69 -3.07 -3.16 -2.01
N LEU A 70 -2.56 -4.38 -1.92
CA LEU A 70 -2.30 -5.07 -0.67
C LEU A 70 -0.80 -5.00 -0.38
N MET A 71 -0.42 -4.52 0.80
CA MET A 71 0.98 -4.48 1.19
C MET A 71 1.54 -5.88 1.42
N PRO A 72 2.86 -6.06 1.25
CA PRO A 72 3.77 -5.05 0.71
C PRO A 72 3.68 -4.92 -0.82
N ASP A 73 3.24 -5.97 -1.52
CA ASP A 73 3.44 -6.11 -2.97
C ASP A 73 2.32 -6.82 -3.75
N ASN A 74 1.16 -7.04 -3.14
CA ASN A 74 0.02 -7.85 -3.61
C ASN A 74 0.24 -9.36 -3.67
N ASP A 75 1.36 -9.88 -3.16
CA ASP A 75 1.67 -11.30 -3.18
C ASP A 75 1.96 -11.85 -1.77
N LEU A 76 2.69 -11.09 -0.96
CA LEU A 76 3.03 -11.44 0.40
C LEU A 76 2.03 -10.86 1.40
N SER A 77 1.82 -11.57 2.50
CA SER A 77 1.21 -10.98 3.71
C SER A 77 2.23 -10.08 4.39
N GLY A 78 1.89 -8.82 4.62
CA GLY A 78 2.76 -7.90 5.34
C GLY A 78 2.17 -6.50 5.45
N MET A 79 2.98 -5.58 5.94
CA MET A 79 2.60 -4.19 6.22
C MET A 79 3.41 -3.21 5.39
N LEU A 80 3.08 -1.92 5.54
CA LEU A 80 3.89 -0.82 5.03
C LEU A 80 5.38 -0.93 5.42
N GLU A 81 5.69 -1.44 6.61
CA GLU A 81 7.05 -1.65 7.08
C GLU A 81 7.80 -2.65 6.20
N ASP A 82 7.16 -3.74 5.79
CA ASP A 82 7.75 -4.74 4.89
C ASP A 82 8.00 -4.15 3.50
N PHE A 83 7.07 -3.32 3.00
CA PHE A 83 7.25 -2.57 1.75
C PHE A 83 8.46 -1.63 1.85
N CYS A 84 8.57 -0.88 2.95
CA CYS A 84 9.69 0.04 3.17
C CYS A 84 11.02 -0.71 3.35
N GLY A 85 11.01 -1.89 3.98
CA GLY A 85 12.18 -2.75 4.11
C GLY A 85 12.77 -3.14 2.76
N GLN A 86 11.93 -3.40 1.75
CA GLN A 86 12.36 -3.66 0.37
C GLN A 86 13.01 -2.44 -0.32
N LEU A 87 12.83 -1.23 0.23
CA LEU A 87 13.46 0.00 -0.26
C LEU A 87 14.82 0.25 0.38
N ALA A 88 15.12 -0.38 1.51
CA ALA A 88 16.38 -0.25 2.21
C ALA A 88 17.50 -1.04 1.49
N THR A 89 18.75 -0.79 1.89
CA THR A 89 19.86 -1.62 1.43
C THR A 89 19.75 -3.02 2.07
N PRO A 90 19.77 -4.13 1.30
CA PRO A 90 19.55 -5.48 1.84
C PRO A 90 20.46 -5.82 3.03
N ALA A 91 21.77 -5.63 2.88
CA ALA A 91 22.73 -5.91 3.97
C ALA A 91 22.47 -5.07 5.24
N ALA A 92 21.96 -3.85 5.11
CA ALA A 92 21.71 -2.98 6.25
C ALA A 92 20.41 -3.34 6.98
N ILE A 93 19.35 -3.74 6.24
CA ILE A 93 18.10 -4.18 6.85
C ILE A 93 18.23 -5.57 7.47
N GLU A 94 19.00 -6.47 6.85
CA GLU A 94 19.39 -7.77 7.42
C GLU A 94 20.15 -7.58 8.74
N TYR A 95 21.12 -6.66 8.78
CA TYR A 95 21.83 -6.36 10.02
C TYR A 95 20.92 -5.78 11.12
N ALA A 96 19.96 -4.93 10.75
CA ALA A 96 18.94 -4.43 11.68
C ALA A 96 18.07 -5.57 12.24
N GLN A 97 17.72 -6.55 11.39
CA GLN A 97 16.98 -7.74 11.79
C GLN A 97 17.77 -8.55 12.83
N ASP A 98 19.06 -8.82 12.58
CA ASP A 98 19.93 -9.51 13.54
C ASP A 98 20.05 -8.77 14.88
N CYS A 99 20.11 -7.43 14.86
CA CYS A 99 20.12 -6.62 16.07
C CYS A 99 18.82 -6.74 16.86
N VAL A 100 17.68 -6.69 16.18
CA VAL A 100 16.35 -6.84 16.79
C VAL A 100 16.16 -8.24 17.37
N HIS A 101 16.55 -9.28 16.63
CA HIS A 101 16.50 -10.67 17.10
C HIS A 101 17.35 -10.88 18.35
N ARG A 102 18.60 -10.40 18.35
CA ARG A 102 19.44 -10.48 19.55
C ARG A 102 18.87 -9.67 20.72
N ALA A 103 18.34 -8.48 20.49
CA ALA A 103 17.71 -7.69 21.54
C ALA A 103 16.52 -8.44 22.16
N ARG A 104 15.77 -9.19 21.35
CA ARG A 104 14.67 -10.04 21.78
C ARG A 104 15.13 -11.23 22.61
N GLU A 105 16.10 -11.99 22.11
CA GLU A 105 16.67 -13.16 22.80
C GLU A 105 17.27 -12.79 24.16
N ASN A 106 17.89 -11.61 24.27
CA ASN A 106 18.47 -11.11 25.51
C ASN A 106 17.45 -10.44 26.44
N GLY A 107 16.16 -10.42 26.09
CA GLY A 107 15.09 -9.85 26.92
C GLY A 107 15.09 -8.31 26.98
N PHE A 108 15.78 -7.63 26.06
CA PHE A 108 15.79 -6.17 25.97
C PHE A 108 14.61 -5.60 25.16
N ALA A 109 14.02 -6.41 24.28
CA ALA A 109 12.90 -5.99 23.45
C ALA A 109 11.54 -6.31 24.09
N THR A 110 10.61 -5.36 24.02
CA THR A 110 9.25 -5.47 24.60
C THR A 110 8.13 -5.43 23.57
N PHE A 111 8.45 -5.48 22.27
CA PHE A 111 7.44 -5.48 21.20
C PHE A 111 6.76 -6.85 21.08
N MET A 112 5.50 -6.86 20.64
CA MET A 112 4.75 -8.09 20.34
C MET A 112 5.14 -8.64 18.96
N ASP A 113 4.88 -9.92 18.70
CA ASP A 113 5.31 -10.61 17.46
C ASP A 113 4.92 -9.86 16.18
N ASN A 114 3.70 -9.35 16.11
CA ASN A 114 3.20 -8.62 14.93
C ASN A 114 3.85 -7.24 14.72
N HIS A 115 4.73 -6.79 15.63
CA HIS A 115 5.48 -5.55 15.50
C HIS A 115 6.95 -5.77 15.09
N GLU A 116 7.35 -6.99 14.72
CA GLU A 116 8.74 -7.29 14.36
C GLU A 116 9.22 -6.45 13.17
N SER A 117 8.50 -6.43 12.04
CA SER A 117 8.86 -5.62 10.87
C SER A 117 9.02 -4.13 11.22
N LYS A 118 8.20 -3.63 12.16
CA LYS A 118 8.31 -2.28 12.70
C LYS A 118 9.57 -2.08 13.54
N ALA A 119 9.89 -3.00 14.42
CA ALA A 119 11.12 -2.94 15.20
C ALA A 119 12.36 -2.95 14.29
N VAL A 120 12.38 -3.82 13.27
CA VAL A 120 13.47 -3.93 12.29
C VAL A 120 13.64 -2.63 11.51
N LEU A 121 12.57 -2.13 10.88
CA LEU A 121 12.65 -0.92 10.07
C LEU A 121 13.04 0.30 10.91
N HIS A 122 12.47 0.48 12.10
CA HIS A 122 12.84 1.60 12.97
C HIS A 122 14.26 1.51 13.51
N THR A 123 14.79 0.29 13.72
CA THR A 123 16.19 0.07 14.10
C THR A 123 17.13 0.49 12.96
N PHE A 124 16.83 0.09 11.74
CA PHE A 124 17.55 0.56 10.55
C PHE A 124 17.50 2.09 10.40
N LEU A 125 16.33 2.69 10.61
CA LEU A 125 16.15 4.14 10.51
C LEU A 125 16.87 4.92 11.61
N ALA A 126 17.16 4.30 12.76
CA ALA A 126 17.91 4.94 13.84
C ALA A 126 19.39 5.19 13.48
N TRP A 127 19.92 4.52 12.47
CA TRP A 127 21.33 4.65 12.04
C TRP A 127 21.54 5.63 10.88
N GLN A 128 20.46 6.18 10.33
CA GLN A 128 20.53 7.10 9.19
C GLN A 128 20.97 8.51 9.64
N ASP A 129 21.37 9.35 8.68
CA ASP A 129 21.83 10.73 8.92
C ASP A 129 20.90 11.54 9.85
N LYS A 130 19.59 11.33 9.72
CA LYS A 130 18.58 11.78 10.69
C LYS A 130 17.94 10.58 11.39
N PRO A 131 18.44 10.19 12.57
CA PRO A 131 17.93 9.02 13.28
C PRO A 131 16.42 9.06 13.49
N GLY A 132 15.77 7.93 13.20
CA GLY A 132 14.35 7.71 13.51
C GLY A 132 13.39 8.57 12.69
N MET A 133 13.82 9.08 11.53
CA MET A 133 12.95 9.89 10.69
C MET A 133 11.68 9.14 10.23
N PRO A 134 10.53 9.81 10.09
CA PRO A 134 9.31 9.21 9.54
C PRO A 134 9.54 8.61 8.14
N LEU A 135 8.81 7.54 7.81
CA LEU A 135 8.97 6.78 6.56
C LEU A 135 8.98 7.65 5.29
N GLY A 136 8.03 8.59 5.18
CA GLY A 136 7.97 9.50 4.02
C GLY A 136 9.21 10.42 3.90
N LEU A 137 9.80 10.82 5.02
CA LEU A 137 11.05 11.58 5.01
C LEU A 137 12.26 10.69 4.70
N ALA A 138 12.24 9.41 5.10
CA ALA A 138 13.30 8.45 4.79
C ALA A 138 13.45 8.21 3.27
N ILE A 139 12.35 8.23 2.52
CA ILE A 139 12.37 8.18 1.04
C ILE A 139 13.02 9.46 0.49
N THR A 140 12.59 10.63 0.98
CA THR A 140 13.13 11.93 0.52
C THR A 140 14.62 12.08 0.83
N ALA A 141 15.05 11.59 2.00
CA ALA A 141 16.44 11.57 2.43
C ALA A 141 17.29 10.46 1.78
N ARG A 142 16.70 9.65 0.89
CA ARG A 142 17.34 8.51 0.19
C ARG A 142 17.87 7.40 1.12
N ALA A 143 17.45 7.38 2.38
CA ALA A 143 17.65 6.23 3.26
C ALA A 143 16.84 5.01 2.79
N LEU A 144 15.67 5.27 2.19
CA LEU A 144 14.89 4.31 1.43
C LEU A 144 14.96 4.67 -0.05
N ASN A 145 15.43 3.75 -0.89
CA ASN A 145 15.61 3.98 -2.32
C ASN A 145 14.28 3.74 -3.07
N PRO A 146 13.67 4.76 -3.69
CA PRO A 146 12.42 4.60 -4.45
C PRO A 146 12.61 3.92 -5.81
N ASN A 147 13.85 3.70 -6.27
CA ASN A 147 14.14 3.05 -7.56
C ASN A 147 14.22 1.52 -7.42
N GLN A 148 13.42 0.94 -6.52
CA GLN A 148 13.31 -0.50 -6.36
C GLN A 148 12.11 -1.04 -7.13
N PRO A 149 12.15 -2.27 -7.64
CA PRO A 149 11.06 -2.83 -8.46
C PRO A 149 9.68 -2.76 -7.79
N VAL A 150 9.60 -2.93 -6.47
CA VAL A 150 8.31 -2.86 -5.74
C VAL A 150 7.73 -1.44 -5.72
N ALA A 151 8.58 -0.42 -5.55
CA ALA A 151 8.15 0.98 -5.61
C ALA A 151 7.73 1.38 -7.02
N GLU A 152 8.46 0.92 -8.05
CA GLU A 152 8.09 1.15 -9.45
C GLU A 152 6.72 0.54 -9.79
N ARG A 153 6.46 -0.70 -9.34
CA ARG A 153 5.14 -1.34 -9.49
C ARG A 153 4.04 -0.55 -8.79
N PHE A 154 4.26 -0.14 -7.54
CA PHE A 154 3.27 0.63 -6.77
C PHE A 154 2.97 1.99 -7.43
N VAL A 155 4.00 2.70 -7.89
CA VAL A 155 3.82 3.97 -8.61
C VAL A 155 3.12 3.75 -9.96
N SER A 156 3.47 2.69 -10.69
CA SER A 156 2.81 2.33 -11.96
C SER A 156 1.33 2.01 -11.76
N PHE A 157 0.99 1.31 -10.67
CA PHE A 157 -0.39 1.06 -10.26
C PHE A 157 -1.15 2.38 -10.05
N LEU A 158 -0.61 3.29 -9.22
CA LEU A 158 -1.26 4.59 -8.95
C LEU A 158 -1.42 5.42 -10.23
N LYS A 159 -0.40 5.45 -11.09
CA LYS A 159 -0.48 6.13 -12.39
C LYS A 159 -1.56 5.52 -13.27
N SER A 160 -1.63 4.19 -13.35
CA SER A 160 -2.65 3.48 -14.15
C SER A 160 -4.06 3.69 -13.62
N LEU A 161 -4.20 3.88 -12.31
CA LEU A 161 -5.48 4.15 -11.66
C LEU A 161 -5.96 5.58 -11.93
N PHE A 162 -5.12 6.58 -11.72
CA PHE A 162 -5.54 8.00 -11.74
C PHE A 162 -5.31 8.71 -13.09
N THR A 163 -4.42 8.22 -13.96
CA THR A 163 -4.06 8.93 -15.21
C THR A 163 -4.93 8.51 -16.39
N HIS A 164 -5.52 7.30 -16.36
CA HIS A 164 -6.42 6.83 -17.42
C HIS A 164 -7.83 7.42 -17.37
N ASP A 165 -8.19 8.12 -16.29
CA ASP A 165 -9.53 8.72 -16.11
C ASP A 165 -9.65 10.16 -16.66
N LEU A 166 -8.52 10.78 -17.04
CA LEU A 166 -8.49 12.17 -17.53
C LEU A 166 -8.93 12.35 -18.99
N SER A 167 -9.23 11.26 -19.71
CA SER A 167 -9.71 11.32 -21.10
C SER A 167 -11.15 11.83 -21.22
N HIS A 168 -11.91 11.88 -20.12
CA HIS A 168 -13.28 12.41 -20.10
C HIS A 168 -13.38 13.90 -19.71
N LEU A 169 -12.26 14.55 -19.35
CA LEU A 169 -12.23 15.96 -18.92
C LEU A 169 -11.76 16.93 -20.01
N GLN A 170 -11.64 16.50 -21.27
CA GLN A 170 -11.24 17.35 -22.40
C GLN A 170 -12.39 17.80 -23.31
N GLU A 171 -13.65 17.52 -22.97
CA GLU A 171 -14.81 18.10 -23.66
C GLU A 171 -15.64 18.92 -22.66
N ASN A 172 -15.27 20.19 -22.52
CA ASN A 172 -16.15 21.34 -22.22
C ASN A 172 -15.40 22.65 -22.43
#